data_AF-A0A8T5KE24-F1
#
_entry.id   AF-A0A8T5KE24-F1
#
_cell.length_a   1.000
_cell.length_b   1.000
_cell.length_c   1.000
_cell.angle_alpha   90.00
_cell.angle_beta   90.00
_cell.angle_gamma   90.00
#
_symmetry.space_group_name_H-M   'P 1'
#
loop_
_entity.id
_entity.type
_entity.pdbx_description
1 polymer ?
#
loop_
_entity_poly.entity_id
_entity_poly.type
_entity_poly.pdbx_seq_one_letter_code
_entity_poly.pdbx_strand_id
1 'polypeptide(L)'
;MNWQSELLQAHVETLYVLDDSGDMCTTNEPHPPGRRRAPAFHLSWTDWDYVFCFRHDVPVERRRQVEELVASQWPFRSSEEPPEKDRYVEILGEYCKGRGGAGPAFVVPEGELPTGDATLVTRDNAHILQPGFAGWREEVDDVQPFYAVVVDDRAVSTCGTVRRSALGIEAG
;
A
#
# COMPACT_ATOMS: atom_id res chain seq x y z
N MET A 1 -3.16 17.71 17.42
CA MET A 1 -2.84 16.44 16.72
C MET A 1 -2.54 16.80 15.28
N ASN A 2 -1.44 16.32 14.71
CA ASN A 2 -1.01 16.65 13.35
C ASN A 2 -1.59 15.59 12.40
N TRP A 3 -2.57 15.97 11.57
CA TRP A 3 -3.28 15.07 10.65
C TRP A 3 -2.33 14.35 9.66
N GLN A 4 -1.16 14.93 9.39
CA GLN A 4 -0.16 14.34 8.50
C GLN A 4 0.52 13.12 9.12
N SER A 5 0.83 13.17 10.41
CA SER A 5 1.38 12.02 11.13
C SER A 5 0.35 10.88 11.20
N GLU A 6 -0.93 11.23 11.39
CA GLU A 6 -2.04 10.27 11.34
C GLU A 6 -2.18 9.64 9.96
N LEU A 7 -2.00 10.41 8.89
CA LEU A 7 -2.03 9.90 7.51
C LEU A 7 -0.89 8.93 7.22
N LEU A 8 0.33 9.24 7.66
CA LEU A 8 1.48 8.35 7.47
C LEU A 8 1.26 7.01 8.19
N GLN A 9 0.71 7.05 9.40
CA GLN A 9 0.38 5.84 10.15
C GLN A 9 -0.77 5.06 9.49
N ALA A 10 -1.85 5.73 9.08
CA ALA A 10 -2.97 5.12 8.37
C ALA A 10 -2.52 4.43 7.07
N HIS A 11 -1.53 5.00 6.38
CA HIS A 11 -0.95 4.39 5.19
C HIS A 11 -0.26 3.06 5.52
N VAL A 12 0.58 3.03 6.56
CA VAL A 12 1.26 1.79 7.01
C VAL A 12 0.23 0.71 7.39
N GLU A 13 -0.80 1.05 8.16
CA GLU A 13 -1.85 0.10 8.59
C GLU A 13 -2.73 -0.36 7.43
N THR A 14 -2.87 0.47 6.39
CA THR A 14 -3.57 0.06 5.16
C THR A 14 -2.75 -0.92 4.37
N LEU A 15 -1.42 -0.74 4.28
CA LEU A 15 -0.55 -1.59 3.48
C LEU A 15 -0.19 -2.92 4.17
N TYR A 16 -0.05 -2.92 5.50
CA TYR A 16 0.57 -4.02 6.22
C TYR A 16 -0.22 -4.48 7.44
N VAL A 17 -0.12 -5.77 7.72
CA VAL A 17 -0.51 -6.34 9.02
C VAL A 17 0.67 -6.17 9.96
N LEU A 18 0.44 -5.45 11.06
CA LEU A 18 1.43 -5.19 12.09
C LEU A 18 1.28 -6.15 13.26
N ASP A 19 2.38 -6.50 13.93
CA ASP A 19 2.35 -7.17 15.22
C ASP A 19 2.19 -6.19 16.40
N ASP A 20 2.17 -6.72 17.63
CA ASP A 20 2.01 -5.93 18.86
C ASP A 20 3.17 -4.93 19.10
N SER A 21 4.31 -5.13 18.43
CA SER A 21 5.46 -4.23 18.49
C SER A 21 5.43 -3.16 17.38
N GLY A 22 4.43 -3.21 16.49
CA GLY A 22 4.32 -2.33 15.33
C GLY A 22 5.15 -2.79 14.13
N ASP A 23 5.72 -4.00 14.16
CA ASP A 23 6.51 -4.52 13.05
C ASP A 23 5.62 -5.13 11.97
N MET A 24 6.02 -4.98 10.72
CA MET A 24 5.29 -5.54 9.59
C MET A 24 5.45 -7.07 9.54
N CYS A 25 4.34 -7.80 9.42
CA CYS A 25 4.35 -9.24 9.19
C CYS A 25 4.13 -9.56 7.70
N THR A 26 2.98 -9.12 7.17
CA THR A 26 2.55 -9.36 5.79
C THR A 26 1.98 -8.08 5.18
N THR A 27 1.80 -8.09 3.86
CA THR A 27 0.87 -7.16 3.20
C THR A 27 -0.57 -7.43 3.68
N ASN A 28 -1.42 -6.41 3.57
CA ASN A 28 -2.78 -6.40 4.12
C ASN A 28 -3.86 -6.57 3.04
N GLU A 29 -3.65 -7.49 2.10
CA GLU A 29 -4.69 -7.88 1.16
C GLU A 29 -5.92 -8.42 1.92
N PRO A 30 -7.15 -8.04 1.51
CA PRO A 30 -8.37 -8.44 2.19
C PRO A 30 -8.61 -9.94 2.06
N HIS A 31 -8.30 -10.52 0.89
CA HIS A 31 -8.32 -11.97 0.68
C HIS A 31 -7.04 -12.62 1.25
N PRO A 32 -7.10 -13.39 2.36
CA PRO A 32 -5.89 -13.85 3.06
C PRO A 32 -4.90 -14.67 2.21
N PRO A 33 -5.32 -15.55 1.28
CA PRO A 33 -4.42 -16.20 0.32
C PRO A 33 -3.61 -15.24 -0.57
N GLY A 34 -4.09 -14.02 -0.75
CA GLY A 34 -3.41 -12.94 -1.47
C GLY A 34 -2.25 -12.33 -0.70
N ARG A 35 -2.21 -12.47 0.63
CA ARG A 35 -1.18 -11.86 1.48
C ARG A 35 0.21 -12.39 1.17
N ARG A 36 1.19 -11.50 1.23
CA ARG A 36 2.60 -11.76 0.96
C ARG A 36 3.44 -11.27 2.14
N ARG A 37 4.68 -11.75 2.23
CA ARG A 37 5.63 -11.24 3.22
C ARG A 37 5.84 -9.74 2.99
N ALA A 38 5.79 -8.95 4.05
CA ALA A 38 6.01 -7.51 3.99
C ALA A 38 7.40 -7.16 3.41
N PRO A 39 7.63 -5.95 2.87
CA PRO A 39 8.99 -5.49 2.57
C PRO A 39 9.81 -5.44 3.86
N ALA A 40 11.15 -5.50 3.75
CA ALA A 40 12.01 -5.43 4.94
C ALA A 40 11.90 -4.08 5.66
N PHE A 41 11.64 -3.01 4.92
CA PHE A 41 11.61 -1.64 5.39
C PHE A 41 10.57 -0.86 4.59
N HIS A 42 9.82 -0.02 5.29
CA HIS A 42 8.93 0.98 4.72
C HIS A 42 9.37 2.34 5.24
N LEU A 43 9.35 3.35 4.37
CA LEU A 43 9.59 4.74 4.72
C LEU A 43 8.60 5.60 3.94
N SER A 44 7.86 6.43 4.66
CA SER A 44 6.95 7.41 4.10
C SER A 44 7.09 8.72 4.86
N TRP A 45 6.96 9.84 4.17
CA TRP A 45 7.15 11.16 4.75
C TRP A 45 6.26 12.20 4.12
N THR A 46 6.15 13.32 4.83
CA THR A 46 5.60 14.59 4.37
C THR A 46 6.69 15.65 4.53
N ASP A 47 6.38 16.92 4.23
CA ASP A 47 7.29 18.03 4.49
C ASP A 47 7.55 18.26 6.00
N TRP A 48 6.76 17.65 6.88
CA TRP A 48 6.71 17.97 8.30
C TRP A 48 7.09 16.81 9.21
N ASP A 49 6.88 15.57 8.75
CA ASP A 49 7.10 14.37 9.55
C ASP A 49 7.39 13.15 8.67
N TYR A 50 7.88 12.08 9.27
CA TYR A 50 8.13 10.79 8.61
C TYR A 50 7.80 9.61 9.53
N VAL A 51 7.42 8.49 8.91
CA VAL A 51 7.19 7.21 9.57
C VAL A 51 8.00 6.14 8.83
N PHE A 52 8.65 5.28 9.60
CA PHE A 52 9.26 4.08 9.08
C PHE A 52 8.94 2.89 9.98
N CYS A 53 8.95 1.70 9.39
CA CYS A 53 8.80 0.44 10.12
C CYS A 53 9.60 -0.66 9.43
N PHE A 54 9.85 -1.72 10.20
CA PHE A 54 10.60 -2.87 9.74
C PHE A 54 9.71 -4.11 9.69
N ARG A 55 10.09 -5.08 8.86
CA ARG A 55 9.52 -6.41 9.00
C ARG A 55 10.01 -7.05 10.29
N HIS A 56 9.13 -7.78 10.97
CA HIS A 56 9.39 -8.41 12.28
C HIS A 56 10.71 -9.20 12.35
N ASP A 57 11.14 -9.81 11.23
CA ASP A 57 12.34 -10.63 11.14
C ASP A 57 13.64 -9.87 10.81
N VAL A 58 13.61 -8.54 10.67
CA VAL A 58 14.83 -7.74 10.44
C VAL A 58 15.63 -7.63 11.74
N PRO A 59 16.93 -7.99 11.77
CA PRO A 59 17.75 -7.93 12.99
C PRO A 59 17.93 -6.51 13.53
N VAL A 60 17.97 -6.39 14.86
CA VAL A 60 18.08 -5.11 15.59
C VAL A 60 19.28 -4.27 15.12
N GLU A 61 20.42 -4.90 14.84
CA GLU A 61 21.62 -4.21 14.38
C GLU A 61 21.41 -3.54 13.03
N ARG A 62 20.64 -4.18 12.13
CA ARG A 62 20.30 -3.62 10.81
C ARG A 62 19.28 -2.51 10.95
N ARG A 63 18.28 -2.68 11.82
CA ARG A 63 17.29 -1.64 12.13
C ARG A 63 17.98 -0.37 12.61
N ARG A 64 18.89 -0.48 13.57
CA ARG A 64 19.64 0.65 14.11
C ARG A 64 20.45 1.39 13.03
N GLN A 65 21.11 0.66 12.14
CA GLN A 65 21.85 1.26 11.01
C GLN A 65 20.93 2.03 10.06
N VAL A 66 19.74 1.49 9.77
CA VAL A 66 18.74 2.16 8.96
C VAL A 66 18.17 3.39 9.69
N GLU A 67 17.84 3.28 10.97
CA GLU A 67 17.35 4.39 11.80
C GLU A 67 18.33 5.57 11.83
N GLU A 68 19.62 5.28 12.04
CA GLU A 68 20.70 6.28 11.99
C GLU A 68 20.75 6.98 10.62
N LEU A 69 20.59 6.22 9.53
CA LEU A 69 20.58 6.76 8.17
C LEU A 69 19.36 7.65 7.90
N VAL A 70 18.15 7.18 8.25
CA VAL A 70 16.90 7.94 8.15
C VAL A 70 17.04 9.28 8.87
N ALA A 71 17.50 9.24 10.14
CA ALA A 71 17.65 10.44 10.95
C ALA A 71 18.68 11.43 10.37
N SER A 72 19.76 10.92 9.76
CA SER A 72 20.80 11.76 9.13
C SER A 72 20.33 12.47 7.85
N GLN A 73 19.29 11.93 7.20
CA GLN A 73 18.77 12.42 5.92
C GLN A 73 17.58 13.37 6.08
N TRP A 74 16.96 13.40 7.26
CA TRP A 74 15.84 14.30 7.53
C TRP A 74 16.29 15.77 7.62
N PRO A 75 15.59 16.73 6.98
CA PRO A 75 14.39 16.57 6.14
C PRO A 75 14.70 16.04 4.74
N PHE A 76 13.86 15.11 4.26
CA PHE A 76 13.99 14.52 2.93
C PHE A 76 13.69 15.57 1.85
N ARG A 77 14.61 15.73 0.89
CA ARG A 77 14.53 16.78 -0.14
C ARG A 77 13.77 16.38 -1.42
N SER A 78 13.53 15.09 -1.61
CA SER A 78 12.80 14.54 -2.76
C SER A 78 11.46 13.99 -2.29
N SER A 79 10.44 14.09 -3.14
CA SER A 79 9.12 13.49 -2.91
C SER A 79 8.95 12.13 -3.60
N GLU A 80 9.91 11.68 -4.41
CA GLU A 80 9.78 10.46 -5.22
C GLU A 80 10.53 9.27 -4.61
N GLU A 81 11.75 9.49 -4.11
CA GLU A 81 12.59 8.44 -3.52
C GLU A 81 13.44 8.98 -2.36
N PRO A 82 13.73 8.16 -1.33
CA PRO A 82 14.62 8.57 -0.27
C PRO A 82 16.06 8.76 -0.80
N PRO A 83 16.81 9.74 -0.27
CA PRO A 83 18.23 9.88 -0.57
C PRO A 83 18.99 8.58 -0.28
N GLU A 84 19.99 8.25 -1.10
CA GLU A 84 20.84 7.08 -0.87
C GLU A 84 20.07 5.75 -0.73
N LYS A 85 19.01 5.55 -1.51
CA LYS A 85 18.24 4.30 -1.62
C LYS A 85 19.13 3.04 -1.63
N ASP A 86 20.24 3.07 -2.36
CA ASP A 86 21.19 1.95 -2.44
C ASP A 86 21.84 1.61 -1.08
N ARG A 87 22.03 2.59 -0.21
CA ARG A 87 22.60 2.40 1.13
C ARG A 87 21.63 1.64 2.04
N TYR A 88 20.33 1.92 1.93
CA TYR A 88 19.31 1.13 2.62
C TYR A 88 19.33 -0.33 2.16
N VAL A 89 19.42 -0.56 0.85
CA VAL A 89 19.51 -1.90 0.27
C VAL A 89 20.78 -2.62 0.75
N GLU A 90 21.91 -1.93 0.82
CA GLU A 90 23.18 -2.48 1.33
C GLU A 90 23.08 -2.90 2.80
N ILE A 91 22.50 -2.03 3.66
CA ILE A 91 22.33 -2.31 5.09
C ILE A 91 21.38 -3.51 5.28
N LEU A 92 20.25 -3.51 4.59
CA LEU A 92 19.23 -4.57 4.70
C LEU A 92 19.67 -5.87 4.02
N GLY A 93 20.57 -5.80 3.04
CA GLY A 93 21.17 -6.95 2.36
C GLY A 93 20.15 -7.99 1.92
N GLU A 94 20.30 -9.21 2.43
CA GLU A 94 19.45 -10.36 2.08
C GLU A 94 17.97 -10.23 2.49
N TYR A 95 17.64 -9.30 3.38
CA TYR A 95 16.27 -9.04 3.79
C TYR A 95 15.49 -8.26 2.72
N CYS A 96 16.21 -7.52 1.85
CA CYS A 96 15.68 -6.70 0.76
C CYS A 96 15.59 -7.46 -0.58
N LYS A 97 15.08 -8.70 -0.56
CA LYS A 97 14.85 -9.49 -1.78
C LYS A 97 13.52 -9.10 -2.44
N GLY A 98 13.58 -8.65 -3.70
CA GLY A 98 12.39 -8.32 -4.51
C GLY A 98 12.47 -6.93 -5.14
N ARG A 99 11.42 -6.52 -5.85
CA ARG A 99 11.27 -5.13 -6.30
C ARG A 99 10.62 -4.32 -5.16
N GLY A 100 11.19 -3.16 -4.85
CA GLY A 100 10.52 -2.18 -3.98
C GLY A 100 9.35 -1.52 -4.72
N GLY A 101 8.33 -1.12 -3.96
CA GLY A 101 7.29 -0.20 -4.42
C GLY A 101 7.58 1.21 -3.91
N ALA A 102 7.27 2.22 -4.72
CA ALA A 102 7.32 3.62 -4.32
C ALA A 102 6.14 4.33 -4.99
N GLY A 103 5.62 5.35 -4.31
CA GLY A 103 4.54 6.15 -4.86
C GLY A 103 3.92 7.08 -3.81
N PRO A 104 3.24 8.14 -4.27
CA PRO A 104 2.50 9.04 -3.40
C PRO A 104 1.27 8.36 -2.82
N ALA A 105 0.89 8.77 -1.60
CA ALA A 105 -0.43 8.53 -1.02
C ALA A 105 -1.25 9.82 -1.12
N PHE A 106 -2.52 9.70 -1.52
CA PHE A 106 -3.40 10.85 -1.73
C PHE A 106 -4.54 10.87 -0.73
N VAL A 107 -4.92 12.07 -0.29
CA VAL A 107 -6.18 12.31 0.41
C VAL A 107 -7.19 12.80 -0.61
N VAL A 108 -8.32 12.12 -0.69
CA VAL A 108 -9.46 12.61 -1.46
C VAL A 108 -10.18 13.66 -0.60
N PRO A 109 -10.30 14.91 -1.06
CA PRO A 109 -10.94 15.96 -0.28
C PRO A 109 -12.43 15.67 -0.10
N GLU A 110 -13.00 16.15 1.00
CA GLU A 110 -14.45 16.14 1.20
C GLU A 110 -15.14 17.01 0.14
N GLY A 111 -16.20 16.50 -0.48
CA GLY A 111 -16.98 17.23 -1.47
C GLY A 111 -17.62 16.33 -2.53
N GLU A 112 -18.30 16.96 -3.49
CA GLU A 112 -18.80 16.26 -4.67
C GLU A 112 -17.64 15.84 -5.57
N LEU A 113 -17.44 14.54 -5.71
CA LEU A 113 -16.51 13.98 -6.67
C LEU A 113 -17.18 13.86 -8.04
N PRO A 114 -16.42 14.02 -9.15
CA PRO A 114 -16.96 13.81 -10.48
C PRO A 114 -17.53 12.39 -10.59
N THR A 115 -18.76 12.28 -11.09
CA THR A 115 -19.34 10.98 -11.45
C THR A 115 -18.76 10.53 -12.79
N GLY A 116 -18.33 9.28 -12.89
CA GLY A 116 -17.87 8.66 -14.13
C GLY A 116 -18.73 7.47 -14.54
N ASP A 117 -18.54 7.01 -15.78
CA ASP A 117 -19.24 5.85 -16.36
C ASP A 117 -18.65 4.50 -15.88
N ALA A 118 -18.43 4.36 -14.58
CA ALA A 118 -17.94 3.14 -13.96
C ALA A 118 -19.10 2.30 -13.41
N THR A 119 -19.09 1.01 -13.70
CA THR A 119 -20.07 0.05 -13.18
C THR A 119 -19.53 -0.57 -11.89
N LEU A 120 -20.32 -0.53 -10.80
CA LEU A 120 -20.01 -1.28 -9.60
C LEU A 120 -20.09 -2.78 -9.90
N VAL A 121 -18.99 -3.48 -9.71
CA VAL A 121 -18.88 -4.93 -9.85
C VAL A 121 -19.35 -5.58 -8.55
N THR A 122 -20.28 -6.51 -8.66
CA THR A 122 -20.81 -7.33 -7.58
C THR A 122 -20.86 -8.78 -8.05
N ARG A 123 -21.17 -9.75 -7.17
CA ARG A 123 -21.33 -11.14 -7.60
C ARG A 123 -22.36 -11.30 -8.71
N ASP A 124 -23.43 -10.51 -8.68
CA ASP A 124 -24.55 -10.61 -9.63
C ASP A 124 -24.15 -10.26 -11.06
N ASN A 125 -23.21 -9.33 -11.23
CA ASN A 125 -22.71 -8.92 -12.54
C ASN A 125 -21.27 -9.37 -12.83
N ALA A 126 -20.67 -10.23 -12.01
CA ALA A 126 -19.27 -10.69 -12.17
C ALA A 126 -18.98 -11.42 -13.49
N HIS A 127 -19.98 -11.70 -14.32
CA HIS A 127 -19.80 -12.18 -15.69
C HIS A 127 -19.11 -11.16 -16.62
N ILE A 128 -19.27 -9.85 -16.36
CA ILE A 128 -18.61 -8.79 -17.15
C ILE A 128 -17.08 -8.84 -17.07
N LEU A 129 -16.52 -9.48 -16.04
CA LEU A 129 -15.08 -9.64 -15.87
C LEU A 129 -14.46 -10.61 -16.89
N GLN A 130 -15.25 -11.36 -17.64
CA GLN A 130 -14.73 -12.30 -18.61
C GLN A 130 -14.42 -11.67 -19.98
N PRO A 131 -13.37 -12.15 -20.68
CA PRO A 131 -12.35 -13.10 -20.21
C PRO A 131 -11.18 -12.42 -19.46
N GLY A 132 -11.01 -11.10 -19.60
CA GLY A 132 -9.77 -10.38 -19.25
C GLY A 132 -9.44 -10.32 -17.76
N PHE A 133 -10.46 -10.38 -16.90
CA PHE A 133 -10.34 -10.22 -15.44
C PHE A 133 -10.96 -11.42 -14.70
N ALA A 134 -11.03 -12.59 -15.33
CA ALA A 134 -11.70 -13.76 -14.76
C ALA A 134 -11.14 -14.19 -13.39
N GLY A 135 -9.86 -13.91 -13.12
CA GLY A 135 -9.22 -14.21 -11.83
C GLY A 135 -9.83 -13.46 -10.64
N TRP A 136 -10.46 -12.31 -10.86
CA TRP A 136 -11.08 -11.52 -9.79
C TRP A 136 -12.46 -12.00 -9.38
N ARG A 137 -13.06 -12.95 -10.10
CA ARG A 137 -14.46 -13.38 -9.86
C ARG A 137 -14.67 -13.99 -8.47
N GLU A 138 -13.66 -14.70 -7.97
CA GLU A 138 -13.71 -15.33 -6.65
C GLU A 138 -13.49 -14.33 -5.52
N GLU A 139 -12.85 -13.18 -5.82
CA GLU A 139 -12.45 -12.16 -4.86
C GLU A 139 -13.38 -10.94 -4.85
N VAL A 140 -14.44 -10.91 -5.68
CA VAL A 140 -15.31 -9.74 -5.90
C VAL A 140 -15.79 -9.08 -4.60
N ASP A 141 -16.15 -9.87 -3.59
CA ASP A 141 -16.61 -9.32 -2.32
C ASP A 141 -15.45 -8.79 -1.46
N ASP A 142 -14.30 -9.47 -1.52
CA ASP A 142 -13.12 -9.12 -0.74
C ASP A 142 -12.49 -7.81 -1.21
N VAL A 143 -12.71 -7.41 -2.47
CA VAL A 143 -12.08 -6.23 -3.08
C VAL A 143 -13.03 -5.03 -3.21
N GLN A 144 -14.17 -5.05 -2.50
CA GLN A 144 -15.13 -3.95 -2.52
C GLN A 144 -14.61 -2.66 -1.84
N PRO A 145 -14.92 -1.46 -2.35
CA PRO A 145 -15.63 -1.21 -3.62
C PRO A 145 -14.80 -1.64 -4.84
N PHE A 146 -15.47 -2.33 -5.78
CA PHE A 146 -14.85 -2.80 -7.02
C PHE A 146 -15.59 -2.25 -8.22
N TYR A 147 -14.93 -1.45 -9.04
CA TYR A 147 -15.53 -0.79 -10.19
C TYR A 147 -14.87 -1.23 -11.49
N ALA A 148 -15.63 -1.22 -12.58
CA ALA A 148 -15.14 -1.52 -13.92
C ALA A 148 -15.64 -0.51 -14.95
N VAL A 149 -14.79 -0.19 -15.92
CA VAL A 149 -15.22 0.43 -17.18
C VAL A 149 -15.62 -0.69 -18.12
N VAL A 150 -16.84 -0.62 -18.68
CA VAL A 150 -17.45 -1.70 -19.47
C VAL A 150 -17.67 -1.24 -20.91
N VAL A 151 -17.23 -2.05 -21.87
CA VAL A 151 -17.46 -1.86 -23.31
C VAL A 151 -17.97 -3.18 -23.87
N ASP A 152 -19.08 -3.15 -24.62
CA ASP A 152 -19.72 -4.34 -25.20
C ASP A 152 -19.94 -5.47 -24.16
N ASP A 153 -20.47 -5.09 -22.99
CA ASP A 153 -20.78 -5.99 -21.87
C ASP A 153 -19.56 -6.71 -21.26
N ARG A 154 -18.37 -6.13 -21.45
CA ARG A 154 -17.10 -6.64 -20.93
C ARG A 154 -16.28 -5.55 -20.27
N ALA A 155 -15.70 -5.88 -19.11
CA ALA A 155 -14.76 -5.01 -18.42
C ALA A 155 -13.49 -4.84 -19.27
N VAL A 156 -13.12 -3.58 -19.54
CA VAL A 156 -11.86 -3.21 -20.20
C VAL A 156 -10.83 -2.63 -19.23
N SER A 157 -11.29 -2.19 -18.06
CA SER A 157 -10.48 -1.74 -16.94
C SER A 157 -11.24 -2.00 -15.65
N THR A 158 -10.52 -2.31 -14.58
CA THR A 158 -11.08 -2.53 -13.26
C THR A 158 -10.26 -1.77 -12.22
N CYS A 159 -10.91 -1.35 -11.14
CA CYS A 159 -10.26 -0.77 -9.98
C CYS A 159 -10.96 -1.26 -8.72
N GLY A 160 -10.24 -1.97 -7.87
CA GLY A 160 -10.74 -2.55 -6.64
C GLY A 160 -9.94 -2.13 -5.43
N THR A 161 -10.49 -2.37 -4.25
CA THR A 161 -9.74 -2.21 -3.00
C THR A 161 -8.84 -3.42 -2.81
N VAL A 162 -7.54 -3.23 -3.01
CA VAL A 162 -6.55 -4.30 -2.90
C VAL A 162 -5.98 -4.43 -1.50
N ARG A 163 -6.07 -3.39 -0.66
CA ARG A 163 -5.76 -3.40 0.78
C ARG A 163 -6.63 -2.39 1.52
N ARG A 164 -6.94 -2.65 2.80
CA ARG A 164 -7.80 -1.76 3.60
C ARG A 164 -7.46 -1.81 5.09
N SER A 165 -7.65 -0.69 5.77
CA SER A 165 -7.67 -0.59 7.23
C SER A 165 -8.95 0.11 7.69
N ALA A 166 -9.07 0.38 8.99
CA ALA A 166 -10.13 1.24 9.51
C ALA A 166 -9.99 2.71 9.08
N LEU A 167 -8.81 3.11 8.61
CA LEU A 167 -8.44 4.51 8.36
C LEU A 167 -8.21 4.82 6.87
N GLY A 168 -8.03 3.81 6.02
CA GLY A 168 -7.69 4.00 4.61
C GLY A 168 -7.92 2.79 3.73
N ILE A 169 -7.87 3.02 2.42
CA ILE A 169 -8.00 2.02 1.37
C ILE A 169 -6.89 2.23 0.33
N GLU A 170 -6.35 1.12 -0.18
CA GLU A 170 -5.47 1.11 -1.35
C GLU A 170 -6.25 0.58 -2.55
N ALA A 171 -6.26 1.35 -3.63
CA ALA A 171 -6.85 0.96 -4.90
C ALA A 171 -5.81 0.26 -5.80
N GLY A 172 -6.24 -0.72 -6.58
CA GLY A 172 -5.40 -1.44 -7.55
C GLY A 172 -6.18 -2.08 -8.68
#